data_AF-A0A259M178-F1
#
_entry.id   AF-A0A259M178-F1
#
_cell.length_a   1.000
_cell.length_b   1.000
_cell.length_c   1.000
_cell.angle_alpha   90.00
_cell.angle_beta   90.00
_cell.angle_gamma   90.00
#
_symmetry.space_group_name_H-M   'P 1'
#
loop_
_entity.id
_entity.type
_entity.pdbx_description
1 polymer ?
#
loop_
_entity_poly.entity_id
_entity_poly.type
_entity_poly.pdbx_seq_one_letter_code
_entity_poly.pdbx_strand_id
1 'polypeptide(L)' 'MSDHFNALGQPVGAPLTISLPRPRPPRTPMQGQWCDVVPLDPDAHASALFDAYAADTEG' A
#
# COMPACT_ATOMS: atom_id res chain seq x y z
N MET A 1 25.79 19.14 5.29
CA MET A 1 24.72 19.31 6.30
C MET A 1 23.47 19.70 5.53
N SER A 2 22.30 19.14 5.87
CA SER A 2 21.06 19.46 5.15
C SER A 2 20.48 20.75 5.68
N ASP A 3 20.27 21.74 4.82
CA ASP A 3 19.72 23.06 5.20
C ASP A 3 18.18 23.09 5.23
N HIS A 4 17.53 21.95 4.95
CA HIS A 4 16.08 21.82 4.94
C HIS A 4 15.63 20.91 6.07
N PHE A 5 14.58 21.32 6.79
CA PHE A 5 13.98 20.55 7.86
C PHE A 5 12.49 20.33 7.57
N ASN A 6 11.97 19.14 7.86
CA ASN A 6 10.54 18.88 7.80
C ASN A 6 9.81 19.49 9.02
N ALA A 7 8.48 19.37 9.05
CA ALA A 7 7.65 19.88 10.15
C ALA A 7 7.97 19.25 11.53
N LEU A 8 8.71 18.14 11.56
CA LEU A 8 9.17 17.45 12.77
C LEU A 8 10.61 17.83 13.16
N GLY A 9 11.23 18.81 12.48
CA GLY A 9 12.59 19.26 12.76
C GLY A 9 13.68 18.27 12.33
N GLN A 10 13.38 17.37 11.39
CA GLN A 10 14.33 16.39 10.88
C GLN A 10 15.01 16.89 9.59
N PRO A 11 16.32 16.68 9.40
CA PRO A 11 17.01 17.11 8.19
C PRO A 11 16.50 16.32 6.98
N VAL A 12 16.08 17.04 5.93
CA VAL A 12 15.60 16.50 4.65
C VAL A 12 16.36 17.11 3.48
N GLY A 13 16.29 16.46 2.32
CA GLY A 13 16.90 16.97 1.09
C GLY A 13 16.19 18.20 0.52
N ALA A 14 16.77 18.77 -0.54
CA ALA A 14 16.15 19.90 -1.25
C ALA A 14 14.79 19.52 -1.85
N PRO A 15 13.83 20.46 -1.92
CA PRO A 15 12.54 20.22 -2.56
C PRO A 15 12.69 19.79 -4.03
N LEU A 16 11.94 18.75 -4.41
CA LEU A 16 11.78 18.36 -5.81
C LEU A 16 10.81 19.33 -6.50
N THR A 17 11.32 20.20 -7.36
CA THR A 17 10.52 21.20 -8.12
C THR A 17 9.85 20.63 -9.38
N ILE A 18 10.05 19.34 -9.64
CA ILE A 18 9.48 18.64 -10.79
C ILE A 18 8.05 18.17 -10.49
N SER A 19 7.16 18.28 -11.49
CA SER A 19 5.81 17.74 -11.40
C SER A 19 5.84 16.22 -11.62
N LEU A 20 5.38 15.46 -10.63
CA LEU A 20 5.33 14.00 -10.67
C LEU A 20 3.90 13.51 -10.38
N PRO A 21 2.93 13.75 -11.29
CA PRO A 21 1.59 13.24 -11.10
C PRO A 21 1.62 11.71 -11.06
N ARG A 22 1.06 11.12 -10.01
CA ARG A 22 0.95 9.66 -9.88
C ARG A 22 -0.41 9.22 -10.42
N PRO A 23 -0.46 8.42 -11.50
CA PRO A 23 -1.72 7.90 -12.00
C PRO A 23 -2.36 7.01 -10.94
N ARG A 24 -3.70 6.95 -10.94
CA ARG A 24 -4.41 6.00 -10.08
C ARG A 24 -4.03 4.57 -10.47
N PRO A 25 -3.74 3.67 -9.50
CA PRO A 25 -3.56 2.27 -9.80
C PRO A 25 -4.80 1.69 -10.50
N PRO A 26 -4.61 0.83 -11.52
CA PRO A 26 -5.72 0.16 -12.17
C PRO A 26 -6.42 -0.82 -11.22
N ARG A 27 -7.73 -1.06 -11.42
CA ARG A 27 -8.47 -2.14 -10.73
C ARG A 27 -8.24 -3.49 -11.40
N THR A 28 -6.99 -3.89 -11.52
CA THR A 28 -6.57 -5.18 -12.09
C THR A 28 -5.71 -5.94 -11.09
N PRO A 29 -5.64 -7.28 -11.19
CA PRO A 29 -4.73 -8.07 -10.37
C PRO A 29 -3.28 -7.57 -10.47
N MET A 30 -2.60 -7.45 -9.33
CA MET A 30 -1.16 -7.28 -9.26
C MET A 30 -0.54 -8.68 -9.13
N GLN A 31 0.14 -9.12 -10.18
CA GLN A 31 0.70 -10.47 -10.26
C GLN A 31 2.04 -10.55 -9.55
N GLY A 32 2.20 -11.51 -8.64
CA GLY A 32 3.44 -11.74 -7.90
C GLY A 32 4.04 -13.12 -8.19
N GLN A 33 5.23 -13.38 -7.63
CA GLN A 33 5.87 -14.70 -7.75
C GLN A 33 5.17 -15.77 -6.90
N TRP A 34 4.61 -15.37 -5.76
CA TRP A 34 4.04 -16.28 -4.75
C TRP A 34 2.55 -16.07 -4.54
N CYS A 35 2.06 -14.87 -4.78
CA CYS A 35 0.66 -14.52 -4.63
C CYS A 35 0.31 -13.35 -5.53
N ASP A 36 -0.98 -13.24 -5.83
CA ASP A 36 -1.56 -12.12 -6.53
C ASP A 36 -2.40 -11.29 -5.58
N VAL A 37 -2.35 -9.97 -5.76
CA VAL A 37 -3.28 -9.05 -5.08
C VAL A 37 -4.37 -8.68 -6.06
N VAL A 38 -5.57 -9.19 -5.83
CA VAL A 38 -6.74 -8.94 -6.68
C VAL A 38 -7.63 -7.83 -6.11
N PRO A 39 -8.42 -7.14 -6.95
CA PRO A 39 -9.48 -6.26 -6.45
C PRO A 39 -10.44 -7.02 -5.52
N LEU A 40 -10.80 -6.41 -4.39
CA LEU A 40 -11.74 -7.01 -3.45
C LEU A 40 -13.12 -7.18 -4.08
N ASP A 41 -13.64 -8.41 -4.01
CA ASP A 41 -14.99 -8.83 -4.37
C ASP A 41 -15.63 -9.52 -3.15
N PRO A 42 -16.63 -8.91 -2.49
CA PRO A 42 -17.28 -9.49 -1.32
C PRO A 42 -17.98 -10.83 -1.60
N ASP A 43 -18.61 -10.98 -2.76
CA ASP A 43 -19.37 -12.19 -3.10
C ASP A 43 -18.42 -13.39 -3.27
N ALA A 44 -17.23 -13.14 -3.83
CA ALA A 44 -16.22 -14.16 -4.04
C ALA A 44 -15.31 -14.40 -2.82
N HIS A 45 -15.00 -13.37 -2.03
CA HIS A 45 -13.89 -13.44 -1.05
C HIS A 45 -14.35 -13.46 0.42
N ALA A 46 -15.57 -13.04 0.75
CA ALA A 46 -15.96 -12.81 2.15
C ALA A 46 -15.82 -14.07 3.03
N SER A 47 -16.28 -15.23 2.56
CA SER A 47 -16.21 -16.48 3.32
C SER A 47 -14.75 -16.86 3.63
N ALA A 48 -13.91 -16.94 2.60
CA ALA A 48 -12.51 -17.35 2.77
C ALA A 48 -11.70 -16.36 3.63
N LEU A 49 -11.96 -15.05 3.50
CA LEU A 49 -11.31 -14.04 4.35
C LEU A 49 -11.76 -14.17 5.81
N PHE A 50 -13.04 -14.45 6.06
CA PHE A 50 -13.54 -14.68 7.41
C PHE A 50 -12.94 -15.96 8.02
N ASP A 51 -12.92 -17.07 7.28
CA ASP A 51 -12.36 -18.33 7.75
C ASP A 51 -10.87 -18.20 8.09
N ALA A 52 -10.11 -17.46 7.26
CA ALA A 52 -8.70 -17.17 7.52
C ALA A 52 -8.50 -16.34 8.79
N TYR A 53 -9.34 -15.32 9.03
CA TYR A 53 -9.31 -14.54 10.26
C TYR A 53 -9.69 -15.37 11.49
N ALA A 54 -10.72 -16.22 11.37
CA ALA A 54 -11.18 -17.07 12.46
C ALA A 54 -10.16 -18.16 12.86
N ALA A 55 -9.25 -18.52 11.96
CA ALA A 55 -8.17 -19.46 12.23
C ALA A 55 -6.99 -18.85 13.02
N ASP A 56 -6.94 -17.53 13.17
CA ASP A 56 -5.90 -16.86 13.95
C ASP A 56 -6.11 -17.10 15.45
N THR A 57 -5.12 -17.72 16.09
CA THR A 57 -5.14 -18.02 17.52
C THR A 57 -4.32 -17.05 18.36
N GLU A 58 -3.60 -16.11 17.74
CA GLU A 58 -2.61 -15.26 18.41
C GLU A 58 -2.97 -13.77 18.44
N GLY A 59 -3.79 -13.27 17.51
CA GLY A 59 -4.43 -11.94 17.58
C GLY A 59 -3.56 -10.74 17.21
#